data_AF-A0AAV7IBL5-F1
#
_entry.id   AF-A0AAV7IBL5-F1
#
_cell.length_a   1.000
_cell.length_b   1.000
_cell.length_c   1.000
_cell.angle_alpha   90.00
_cell.angle_beta   90.00
_cell.angle_gamma   90.00
#
_symmetry.space_group_name_H-M   'P 1'
#
loop_
_entity.id
_entity.type
_entity.pdbx_description
1 polymer ?
#
loop_
_entity_poly.entity_id
_entity_poly.type
_entity_poly.pdbx_seq_one_letter_code
_entity_poly.pdbx_strand_id
1 'polypeptide(L)'
;CSIMTRHELAENILLIGGTTMAKGFSARLKSELTSLVASDLYSNKLKIPHFKFHTTPCKPNYTAWLGGAIFGITDLPSRCITKDTYLKTNRIPDWVNLIDNQKELGSNYGV
;
A
#
# COMPACT_ATOMS: atom_id res chain seq x y z
N CYS A 1 5.93 7.72 -7.33
CA CYS A 1 5.30 6.86 -8.36
C CYS A 1 5.56 7.41 -9.76
N SER A 2 5.50 6.54 -10.76
CA SER A 2 5.61 6.90 -12.18
C SER A 2 4.46 7.83 -12.60
N ILE A 3 4.60 8.52 -13.73
CA ILE A 3 3.59 9.48 -14.20
C ILE A 3 2.23 8.81 -14.45
N MET A 4 2.22 7.57 -14.96
CA MET A 4 1.01 6.83 -15.30
C MET A 4 0.18 6.45 -14.06
N THR A 5 0.84 6.01 -12.99
CA THR A 5 0.14 5.53 -11.78
C THR A 5 -0.35 6.67 -10.89
N ARG A 6 0.12 7.92 -11.08
CA ARG A 6 -0.26 9.07 -10.24
C ARG A 6 -1.76 9.37 -10.28
N HIS A 7 -2.35 9.34 -11.46
CA HIS A 7 -3.77 9.63 -11.64
C HIS A 7 -4.63 8.59 -10.94
N GLU A 8 -4.35 7.31 -11.19
CA GLU A 8 -5.06 6.21 -10.56
C GLU A 8 -4.97 6.24 -9.04
N LEU A 9 -3.78 6.51 -8.47
CA LEU A 9 -3.61 6.60 -7.02
C LEU A 9 -4.31 7.82 -6.41
N ALA A 10 -4.31 8.97 -7.09
CA ALA A 10 -4.99 10.17 -6.62
C ALA A 10 -6.52 10.02 -6.62
N GLU A 11 -7.04 9.21 -7.54
CA GLU A 11 -8.46 8.89 -7.63
C GLU A 11 -8.88 7.73 -6.74
N ASN A 12 -7.96 7.00 -6.10
CA ASN A 12 -8.26 5.84 -5.28
C ASN A 12 -7.63 5.97 -3.87
N ILE A 13 -7.90 7.08 -3.19
CA ILE A 13 -7.37 7.31 -1.84
C ILE A 13 -8.28 6.66 -0.80
N LEU A 14 -7.68 5.81 0.05
CA LEU A 14 -8.34 5.19 1.20
C LEU A 14 -7.77 5.78 2.49
N LEU A 15 -8.64 6.26 3.38
CA LEU A 15 -8.24 6.77 4.69
C LEU A 15 -8.52 5.70 5.75
N ILE A 16 -7.47 5.22 6.41
CA ILE A 16 -7.54 4.21 7.48
C ILE A 16 -6.75 4.68 8.72
N GLY A 17 -7.00 4.04 9.86
CA GLY A 17 -6.36 4.37 11.14
C GLY A 17 -7.22 5.31 12.01
N GLY A 18 -6.97 5.29 13.32
CA GLY A 18 -7.80 6.00 14.30
C GLY A 18 -7.89 7.51 14.10
N THR A 19 -6.79 8.16 13.74
CA THR A 19 -6.73 9.62 13.54
C THR A 19 -7.65 10.12 12.44
N THR A 20 -7.87 9.29 11.40
CA THR A 20 -8.72 9.67 10.26
C THR A 20 -10.21 9.79 10.62
N MET A 21 -10.61 9.27 11.79
CA MET A 21 -11.97 9.35 12.29
C MET A 21 -12.31 10.70 12.94
N ALA A 22 -11.34 11.60 13.09
CA ALA A 22 -11.60 12.95 13.60
C ALA A 22 -12.60 13.69 12.69
N LYS A 23 -13.57 14.38 13.31
CA LYS A 23 -14.64 15.07 12.58
C LYS A 23 -14.04 16.12 11.64
N GLY A 24 -14.40 16.04 10.35
CA GLY A 24 -13.92 16.97 9.32
C GLY A 24 -12.51 16.70 8.79
N PHE A 25 -11.81 15.67 9.28
CA PHE A 25 -10.44 15.35 8.84
C PHE A 25 -10.36 15.14 7.33
N SER A 26 -11.25 14.31 6.77
CA SER A 26 -11.32 14.03 5.33
C SER A 26 -11.49 15.31 4.49
N ALA A 27 -12.42 16.18 4.88
CA ALA A 27 -12.66 17.44 4.18
C ALA A 27 -11.43 18.36 4.24
N ARG A 28 -10.81 18.48 5.43
CA ARG A 28 -9.59 19.28 5.61
C ARG A 28 -8.43 18.74 4.77
N LEU A 29 -8.18 17.44 4.82
CA LEU A 29 -7.12 16.80 4.03
C LEU A 29 -7.32 17.03 2.53
N LYS A 30 -8.55 16.89 2.03
CA LYS A 30 -8.84 17.15 0.61
C LYS A 30 -8.56 18.61 0.22
N SER A 31 -8.91 19.55 1.09
CA SER A 31 -8.62 20.98 0.88
C SER A 31 -7.11 21.26 0.82
N GLU A 32 -6.35 20.70 1.76
CA GLU A 32 -4.89 20.85 1.81
C GLU A 32 -4.22 20.24 0.57
N LEU A 33 -4.62 19.03 0.17
CA LEU A 33 -4.09 18.38 -1.04
C LEU A 33 -4.36 19.20 -2.30
N THR A 34 -5.57 19.75 -2.42
CA THR A 34 -5.96 20.59 -3.56
C THR A 34 -5.14 21.89 -3.59
N SER A 35 -4.94 22.52 -2.44
CA SER A 35 -4.11 23.72 -2.31
C SER A 35 -2.64 23.44 -2.64
N LEU A 36 -2.08 22.33 -2.15
CA LEU A 36 -0.69 21.95 -2.39
C LEU A 36 -0.42 21.64 -3.86
N VAL A 37 -1.31 20.93 -4.55
CA VAL A 37 -1.14 20.65 -6.00
C VAL A 37 -1.13 21.94 -6.81
N ALA A 38 -1.89 22.96 -6.41
CA ALA A 38 -1.90 24.26 -7.07
C ALA A 38 -0.68 25.14 -6.72
N SER A 39 0.05 24.83 -5.64
CA SER A 39 1.22 25.61 -5.23
C SER A 39 2.38 25.53 -6.22
N ASP A 40 3.24 26.55 -6.26
CA ASP A 40 4.40 26.64 -7.15
C ASP A 40 5.36 25.44 -7.03
N LEU A 41 5.43 24.83 -5.84
CA LEU A 41 6.29 23.69 -5.57
C LEU A 41 5.87 22.44 -6.35
N TYR A 42 4.57 22.26 -6.58
CA TYR A 42 3.99 21.03 -7.12
C TYR A 42 3.24 21.22 -8.44
N SER A 43 2.79 22.43 -8.78
CA SER A 43 1.95 22.71 -9.96
C SER A 43 2.58 22.24 -11.26
N ASN A 44 3.91 22.29 -11.38
CA ASN A 44 4.66 21.81 -12.54
C ASN A 44 5.03 20.32 -12.50
N LYS A 45 5.00 19.69 -11.31
CA LYS A 45 5.44 18.30 -11.10
C LYS A 45 4.27 17.31 -11.00
N LEU A 46 3.15 17.75 -10.42
CA LEU A 46 1.96 16.96 -10.12
C LEU A 46 0.80 17.53 -10.92
N LYS A 47 0.51 16.94 -12.08
CA LYS A 47 -0.65 17.29 -12.90
C LYS A 47 -1.86 16.43 -12.49
N ILE A 48 -2.20 16.46 -11.20
CA ILE A 48 -3.29 15.66 -10.63
C ILE A 48 -4.59 16.48 -10.74
N PRO A 49 -5.61 16.00 -11.47
CA PRO A 49 -6.82 16.79 -11.70
C PRO A 49 -7.76 16.77 -10.49
N HIS A 50 -7.93 15.61 -9.85
CA HIS A 50 -8.90 15.40 -8.78
C HIS A 50 -8.39 14.41 -7.74
N PHE A 51 -8.78 14.64 -6.49
CA PHE A 51 -8.62 13.69 -5.39
C PHE A 51 -9.97 13.08 -5.03
N LYS A 52 -10.07 11.76 -5.10
CA LYS A 52 -11.28 11.00 -4.74
C LYS A 52 -10.97 10.08 -3.57
N PHE A 53 -11.84 10.16 -2.55
CA PHE A 53 -11.69 9.38 -1.32
C PHE A 53 -12.78 8.33 -1.30
N HIS A 54 -12.38 7.07 -1.10
CA HIS A 54 -13.31 5.94 -1.01
C HIS A 54 -13.61 5.60 0.44
N THR A 55 -14.82 5.12 0.68
CA THR A 55 -15.24 4.62 1.98
C THR A 55 -15.00 3.12 2.09
N THR A 56 -14.57 2.69 3.26
CA THR A 56 -14.42 1.29 3.61
C THR A 56 -15.75 0.70 4.08
N PRO A 57 -15.96 -0.63 3.98
CA PRO A 57 -17.17 -1.29 4.52
C PRO A 57 -17.20 -1.32 6.06
N CYS A 58 -16.12 -0.90 6.70
CA CYS A 58 -15.92 -0.93 8.14
C CYS A 58 -15.41 0.42 8.65
N LYS A 59 -15.28 0.60 9.97
CA LYS A 59 -14.68 1.83 10.52
C LYS A 59 -13.18 1.89 10.18
N PRO A 60 -12.63 3.09 9.87
CA PRO A 60 -11.24 3.27 9.45
C PRO A 60 -10.19 2.68 10.42
N ASN A 61 -10.47 2.69 11.73
CA ASN A 61 -9.52 2.26 12.76
C ASN A 61 -9.19 0.76 12.73
N TYR A 62 -10.06 -0.08 12.17
CA TYR A 62 -9.81 -1.53 12.07
C TYR A 62 -9.84 -2.06 10.64
N THR A 63 -9.89 -1.19 9.63
CA THR A 63 -9.89 -1.60 8.21
C THR A 63 -8.71 -2.49 7.85
N ALA A 64 -7.50 -2.16 8.31
CA ALA A 64 -6.32 -2.99 8.06
C ALA A 64 -6.48 -4.41 8.62
N TRP A 65 -7.09 -4.54 9.80
CA TRP A 65 -7.32 -5.82 10.45
C TRP A 65 -8.36 -6.65 9.72
N LEU A 66 -9.46 -6.03 9.25
CA LEU A 66 -10.44 -6.68 8.38
C LEU A 66 -9.79 -7.14 7.06
N GLY A 67 -8.93 -6.32 6.47
CA GLY A 67 -8.17 -6.69 5.27
C GLY A 67 -7.30 -7.92 5.49
N GLY A 68 -6.62 -8.02 6.65
CA GLY A 68 -5.88 -9.21 7.04
C GLY A 68 -6.75 -10.46 7.22
N ALA A 69 -7.94 -10.32 7.81
CA ALA A 69 -8.90 -11.42 7.94
C ALA A 69 -9.41 -11.91 6.56
N ILE A 70 -9.73 -10.99 5.65
CA ILE A 70 -10.10 -11.30 4.27
C ILE A 70 -8.92 -11.94 3.52
N PHE A 71 -7.71 -11.44 3.71
CA PHE A 71 -6.53 -12.03 3.08
C PHE A 71 -6.25 -13.45 3.59
N GLY A 72 -6.47 -13.70 4.88
CA GLY A 72 -6.27 -15.02 5.50
C GLY A 72 -7.20 -16.12 4.95
N ILE A 73 -8.35 -15.77 4.35
CA ILE A 73 -9.24 -16.72 3.69
C ILE A 73 -8.90 -16.94 2.20
N THR A 74 -8.05 -16.10 1.61
CA THR A 74 -7.56 -16.28 0.22
C THR A 74 -6.41 -17.31 0.19
N ASP A 75 -5.82 -17.58 -0.98
CA ASP A 75 -4.73 -18.57 -1.16
C ASP A 75 -3.44 -18.18 -0.40
N LEU A 76 -3.46 -18.42 0.90
CA LEU A 76 -2.44 -18.13 1.89
C LEU A 76 -1.23 -19.09 1.87
N PRO A 77 -1.37 -20.40 1.53
CA PRO A 77 -0.26 -21.35 1.59
C PRO A 77 0.97 -20.97 0.76
N SER A 78 0.78 -20.33 -0.40
CA SER A 78 1.89 -19.91 -1.28
C SER A 78 2.66 -18.68 -0.76
N ARG A 79 2.12 -17.97 0.24
CA ARG A 79 2.65 -16.69 0.76
C ARG A 79 3.02 -16.74 2.23
N CYS A 80 2.85 -17.90 2.87
CA CYS A 80 3.21 -18.13 4.26
C CYS A 80 4.48 -18.95 4.40
N ILE A 81 5.17 -18.74 5.52
CA ILE A 81 6.37 -19.50 5.88
C ILE A 81 5.95 -20.60 6.84
N THR A 82 6.26 -21.84 6.48
CA THR A 82 6.01 -22.98 7.35
C THR A 82 7.04 -23.01 8.49
N LYS A 83 6.68 -23.70 9.57
CA LYS A 83 7.59 -23.97 10.67
C LYS A 83 8.90 -24.60 10.19
N ASP A 84 8.84 -25.57 9.29
CA ASP A 84 10.02 -26.28 8.78
C ASP A 84 10.95 -25.36 7.99
N THR A 85 10.40 -24.45 7.18
CA THR A 85 11.18 -23.44 6.46
C THR A 85 11.86 -22.49 7.45
N TYR A 86 11.13 -22.02 8.46
CA TYR A 86 11.71 -21.16 9.50
C TYR A 86 12.83 -21.86 10.29
N LEU A 87 12.67 -23.15 10.63
CA LEU A 87 13.71 -23.89 11.37
C LEU A 87 15.01 -24.07 10.57
N LYS A 88 14.94 -24.08 9.23
CA LYS A 88 16.13 -24.17 8.36
C LYS A 88 16.89 -22.84 8.27
N THR A 89 16.16 -21.73 8.18
CA THR A 89 16.75 -20.39 7.95
C THR A 89 16.93 -19.58 9.23
N ASN A 90 16.24 -19.98 10.31
CA ASN A 90 16.07 -19.30 11.58
C ASN A 90 15.64 -17.83 11.46
N ARG A 91 14.89 -17.48 10.39
CA ARG A 91 14.48 -16.10 10.10
C ARG A 91 13.28 -16.02 9.17
N ILE A 92 12.58 -14.90 9.26
CA ILE A 92 11.56 -14.47 8.29
C ILE A 92 12.29 -13.54 7.29
N PRO A 93 12.10 -13.72 5.97
CA PRO A 93 12.67 -12.85 4.98
C PRO A 93 12.13 -11.44 5.15
N ASP A 94 13.03 -10.47 5.10
CA ASP A 94 12.68 -9.07 5.27
C ASP A 94 13.04 -8.30 4.00
N TRP A 95 12.17 -7.40 3.58
CA TRP A 95 12.38 -6.59 2.39
C TRP A 95 13.66 -5.76 2.47
N VAL A 96 14.12 -5.37 3.65
CA VAL A 96 15.37 -4.60 3.78
C VAL A 96 16.62 -5.48 3.71
N ASN A 97 16.48 -6.80 3.82
CA ASN A 97 17.61 -7.72 3.83
C ASN A 97 17.99 -8.13 2.40
N LEU A 98 19.19 -7.72 1.96
CA LEU A 98 19.68 -8.01 0.60
C LEU A 98 19.86 -9.49 0.32
N ILE A 99 20.03 -10.33 1.34
CA ILE A 99 20.10 -11.78 1.19
C ILE A 99 18.77 -12.34 0.68
N ASP A 100 17.65 -11.72 1.04
CA ASP A 100 16.29 -12.15 0.64
C ASP A 100 15.87 -11.62 -0.74
N ASN A 101 16.53 -10.56 -1.22
CA ASN A 101 16.19 -9.89 -2.48
C ASN A 101 17.12 -10.25 -3.64
N GLN A 102 17.90 -11.32 -3.51
CA GLN A 102 18.78 -11.75 -4.59
C GLN A 102 17.91 -12.30 -5.74
N LYS A 103 18.12 -11.79 -6.95
CA LYS A 103 17.55 -12.42 -8.15
C LYS A 103 18.18 -13.79 -8.29
N GLU A 104 17.36 -14.83 -8.45
CA GLU A 104 17.87 -16.18 -8.70
C GLU A 104 18.78 -16.17 -9.94
N LEU A 105 20.08 -16.42 -9.73
CA LEU A 105 21.06 -16.65 -10.77
C LEU A 105 20.85 -18.09 -11.29
N GLY A 106 19.80 -18.33 -12.08
CA GLY A 106 19.57 -19.68 -12.60
C GLY A 106 18.20 -20.00 -13.18
N SER A 107 17.73 -19.27 -14.18
CA SER A 107 16.76 -19.81 -15.14
C SER A 107 17.43 -19.99 -16.51
N ASN A 108 18.51 -20.78 -16.54
CA ASN A 108 19.07 -21.38 -17.75
C ASN A 108 19.12 -22.90 -17.54
N TYR A 109 17.95 -23.54 -17.46
CA TYR A 109 17.78 -24.96 -17.75
C TYR A 109 16.41 -25.20 -18.38
N GLY A 110 16.39 -25.48 -19.69
CA GLY A 110 15.53 -26.52 -20.27
C GLY A 110 14.24 -26.11 -21.01
N VAL A 111 14.38 -25.59 -22.23
CA VAL A 111 13.78 -26.21 -23.43
C VAL A 111 14.89 -26.37 -24.45
#